data_AF-A0A527YRD8-F1
#
_entry.id   AF-A0A527YRD8-F1
#
_cell.length_a   1.000
_cell.length_b   1.000
_cell.length_c   1.000
_cell.angle_alpha   90.00
_cell.angle_beta   90.00
_cell.angle_gamma   90.00
#
_symmetry.space_group_name_H-M   'P 1'
#
loop_
_entity.id
_entity.type
_entity.pdbx_description
1 polymer ?
#
loop_
_entity_poly.entity_id
_entity_poly.type
_entity_poly.pdbx_seq_one_letter_code
_entity_poly.pdbx_strand_id
1 'polypeptide(L)' 'WLEWDDLSNRSALAALRSAVAGNDDAMRRGADDMLETIGFLATATTAAKLIDEVVAAGMPPAAPSLSVLRLNA' A
#
# COMPACT_ATOMS: atom_id res chain seq x y z
N TRP A 1 10.75 6.97 9.35
CA TRP A 1 9.28 7.04 9.33
C TRP A 1 8.86 7.76 8.07
N LEU A 2 7.89 7.19 7.36
CA LEU A 2 7.44 7.61 6.04
C LEU A 2 6.12 8.35 6.22
N GLU A 3 6.11 9.62 5.81
CA GLU A 3 4.93 10.46 5.89
C GLU A 3 4.06 10.32 4.63
N TRP A 4 2.79 10.68 4.76
CA TRP A 4 1.85 10.58 3.64
C TRP A 4 2.30 11.43 2.45
N ASP A 5 2.80 12.64 2.71
CA ASP A 5 3.25 13.56 1.66
C ASP A 5 4.39 12.95 0.84
N ASP A 6 5.32 12.24 1.47
CA ASP A 6 6.42 11.54 0.79
C ASP A 6 5.93 10.46 -0.17
N LEU A 7 4.83 9.77 0.15
CA LEU A 7 4.21 8.76 -0.71
C LEU A 7 3.35 9.37 -1.81
N SER A 8 2.51 10.34 -1.47
CA SER A 8 1.55 10.95 -2.39
C SER A 8 2.18 11.90 -3.39
N ASN A 9 3.30 12.54 -3.00
CA ASN A 9 4.05 13.44 -3.87
C ASN A 9 5.02 12.67 -4.79
N ARG A 10 5.29 11.39 -4.48
CA ARG A 10 6.11 10.51 -5.32
C ARG A 10 5.25 9.63 -6.24
N SER A 11 5.84 9.23 -7.36
CA SER A 11 5.28 8.24 -8.29
C SER A 11 5.06 6.85 -7.67
N ALA A 12 5.51 6.62 -6.44
CA ALA A 12 5.33 5.39 -5.69
C ALA A 12 3.85 5.03 -5.47
N LEU A 13 2.99 6.00 -5.12
CA LEU A 13 1.56 5.74 -4.91
C LEU A 13 0.84 5.40 -6.22
N ALA A 14 1.20 6.07 -7.32
CA ALA A 14 0.65 5.76 -8.64
C ALA A 14 1.10 4.38 -9.14
N ALA A 15 2.37 4.03 -8.94
CA ALA A 15 2.90 2.71 -9.27
C ALA A 15 2.21 1.61 -8.45
N LEU A 16 2.00 1.86 -7.15
CA LEU A 16 1.29 0.93 -6.27
C LEU A 16 -0.16 0.72 -6.73
N ARG A 17 -0.92 1.80 -6.98
CA ARG A 17 -2.31 1.68 -7.46
C ARG A 17 -2.38 0.92 -8.79
N SER A 18 -1.45 1.17 -9.70
CA SER A 18 -1.34 0.44 -10.97
C SER A 18 -1.05 -1.04 -10.76
N ALA A 19 -0.14 -1.38 -9.84
CA ALA A 19 0.20 -2.76 -9.52
C ALA A 19 -0.95 -3.51 -8.84
N VAL A 20 -1.68 -2.84 -7.94
CA VAL A 20 -2.89 -3.37 -7.27
C VAL A 20 -4.02 -3.61 -8.27
N ALA A 21 -4.23 -2.68 -9.20
CA ALA A 21 -5.22 -2.78 -10.27
C ALA A 21 -4.80 -3.73 -11.41
N GLY A 22 -3.53 -4.18 -11.42
CA GLY A 22 -2.99 -5.08 -12.42
C GLY A 22 -3.67 -6.45 -12.39
N ASN A 23 -3.93 -7.00 -13.57
CA ASN A 23 -4.61 -8.29 -13.72
C ASN A 23 -3.67 -9.51 -13.65
N ASP A 24 -2.34 -9.28 -13.64
CA ASP A 24 -1.34 -10.34 -13.58
C ASP A 24 -0.81 -10.57 -12.15
N ASP A 25 -0.63 -11.84 -11.78
CA ASP A 25 -0.14 -12.25 -10.45
C ASP A 25 1.24 -11.68 -10.10
N ALA A 26 2.07 -11.39 -11.10
CA ALA A 26 3.38 -10.76 -10.90
C ALA A 26 3.25 -9.31 -10.39
N MET A 27 2.29 -8.55 -10.93
CA MET A 27 2.03 -7.16 -10.51
C MET A 27 1.41 -7.13 -9.12
N ARG A 28 0.49 -8.05 -8.83
CA ARG A 28 -0.09 -8.21 -7.49
C ARG A 28 0.97 -8.55 -6.43
N ARG A 29 1.86 -9.49 -6.70
CA ARG A 29 2.99 -9.77 -5.78
C ARG A 29 3.89 -8.57 -5.57
N GLY A 30 4.18 -7.81 -6.63
CA GLY A 30 4.96 -6.58 -6.51
C GLY A 30 4.28 -5.53 -5.62
N ALA A 31 2.95 -5.42 -5.69
CA ALA A 31 2.17 -4.57 -4.79
C ALA A 31 2.25 -5.06 -3.34
N ASP A 32 2.15 -6.37 -3.11
CA ASP A 32 2.24 -6.96 -1.77
C ASP A 32 3.62 -6.71 -1.13
N ASP A 33 4.72 -6.93 -1.85
CA ASP A 33 6.08 -6.67 -1.37
C ASP A 33 6.31 -5.17 -1.06
N MET A 34 5.76 -4.28 -1.90
CA MET A 34 5.80 -2.84 -1.65
C MET A 34 5.02 -2.47 -0.39
N LEU A 35 3.82 -3.04 -0.20
CA LEU A 35 2.99 -2.76 0.97
C LEU A 35 3.62 -3.24 2.27
N GLU A 36 4.31 -4.38 2.26
CA GLU A 36 5.06 -4.87 3.42
C GLU A 36 6.21 -3.90 3.77
N THR A 37 6.98 -3.49 2.77
CA THR A 37 8.10 -2.55 2.95
C THR A 37 7.64 -1.19 3.44
N ILE A 38 6.58 -0.63 2.80
CA ILE A 38 5.99 0.65 3.20
C ILE A 38 5.37 0.52 4.58
N GLY A 39 4.70 -0.59 4.87
CA GLY A 39 4.06 -0.87 6.16
C GLY A 39 5.03 -0.77 7.32
N PHE A 40 6.25 -1.30 7.18
CA PHE A 40 7.28 -1.19 8.22
C PHE A 40 7.76 0.26 8.45
N LEU A 41 7.74 1.09 7.41
CA LEU A 41 8.28 2.45 7.46
C LEU A 41 7.20 3.51 7.73
N ALA A 42 5.92 3.21 7.48
CA ALA A 42 4.81 4.15 7.54
C ALA A 42 4.48 4.58 8.97
N THR A 43 4.17 5.87 9.16
CA THR A 43 3.49 6.34 10.37
C THR A 43 2.03 5.89 10.39
N ALA A 44 1.39 5.94 11.56
CA ALA A 44 -0.02 5.53 11.71
C ALA A 44 -0.96 6.20 10.70
N THR A 45 -0.84 7.52 10.57
CA THR A 45 -1.60 8.32 9.61
C THR A 45 -1.37 7.86 8.17
N THR A 46 -0.12 7.56 7.81
CA THR A 46 0.23 7.07 6.47
C THR A 46 -0.32 5.68 6.23
N ALA A 47 -0.23 4.79 7.21
CA ALA A 47 -0.71 3.43 7.11
C ALA A 47 -2.22 3.36 6.90
N ALA A 48 -3.00 4.11 7.69
CA ALA A 48 -4.45 4.20 7.56
C ALA A 48 -4.88 4.68 6.15
N LYS A 49 -4.28 5.78 5.67
CA LYS A 49 -4.58 6.32 4.33
C LYS A 49 -4.18 5.36 3.21
N LEU A 50 -3.06 4.66 3.35
CA LEU A 50 -2.60 3.73 2.33
C LEU A 50 -3.53 2.51 2.20
N ILE A 51 -4.07 2.02 3.33
CA ILE A 51 -5.09 0.97 3.34
C ILE A 51 -6.31 1.42 2.54
N ASP A 52 -6.84 2.62 2.79
CA ASP A 52 -8.00 3.14 2.05
C ASP A 52 -7.73 3.24 0.54
N GLU A 53 -6.54 3.69 0.15
CA GLU A 53 -6.15 3.82 -1.26
C GLU A 53 -6.07 2.49 -2.00
N VAL A 54 -5.42 1.48 -1.42
CA VAL A 54 -5.29 0.18 -2.10
C VAL A 54 -6.59 -0.59 -2.09
N VAL A 55 -7.42 -0.45 -1.05
CA VAL A 55 -8.78 -0.99 -1.05
C VAL A 55 -9.64 -0.34 -2.13
N ALA A 56 -9.57 0.99 -2.27
CA ALA A 56 -10.25 1.71 -3.35
C ALA A 56 -9.73 1.32 -4.75
N ALA A 57 -8.45 0.98 -4.87
CA ALA A 57 -7.85 0.46 -6.10
C ALA A 57 -8.21 -1.01 -6.42
N GLY A 58 -8.95 -1.69 -5.54
CA GLY A 58 -9.48 -3.04 -5.76
C GLY A 58 -8.78 -4.15 -4.96
N MET A 59 -7.86 -3.81 -4.05
CA MET A 59 -7.30 -4.79 -3.12
C MET A 59 -8.36 -5.24 -2.11
N PRO A 60 -8.48 -6.56 -1.83
CA PRO A 60 -9.36 -7.02 -0.76
C PRO A 60 -8.93 -6.42 0.57
N PRO A 61 -9.86 -5.88 1.39
CA PRO A 61 -9.51 -5.36 2.71
C PRO A 61 -8.97 -6.46 3.64
N ALA A 62 -9.27 -7.73 3.38
CA ALA A 62 -8.71 -8.86 4.13
C ALA A 62 -7.34 -9.34 3.59
N ALA A 63 -6.71 -8.60 2.68
CA ALA A 63 -5.43 -9.00 2.11
C ALA A 63 -4.35 -9.08 3.20
N PRO A 64 -3.54 -10.16 3.23
CA PRO A 64 -2.53 -10.37 4.26
C PRO A 64 -1.43 -9.30 4.24
N SER A 65 -1.11 -8.74 3.07
CA SER A 65 -0.16 -7.63 2.89
C SER A 65 -0.56 -6.35 3.63
N LEU A 66 -1.85 -6.17 3.95
CA LEU A 66 -2.33 -5.03 4.76
C LEU A 66 -2.15 -5.23 6.27
N SER A 67 -1.77 -6.43 6.71
CA SER A 67 -1.64 -6.74 8.15
C SER A 67 -0.58 -5.86 8.81
N VAL A 68 0.55 -5.61 8.13
CA VAL A 68 1.62 -4.76 8.67
C VAL A 68 1.17 -3.32 8.77
N LEU A 69 0.46 -2.81 7.76
CA LEU A 69 -0.11 -1.45 7.80
C LEU A 69 -1.11 -1.32 8.95
N ARG A 70 -1.96 -2.33 9.19
CA ARG A 70 -2.92 -2.34 10.31
C ARG A 70 -2.27 -2.36 11.68
N LEU A 71 -1.07 -2.93 11.82
CA LEU A 71 -0.34 -2.89 13.08
C LEU A 71 0.18 -1.47 13.39
N ASN A 72 0.38 -0.66 12.37
CA ASN A 72 0.83 0.73 12.52
C ASN A 72 -0.30 1.75 12.52
N ALA A 73 -1.46 1.45 11.91
CA ALA A 73 -2.61 2.35 11.74
C ALA A 73 -3.32 2.73 13.05
#